data_AF-A0A2U1M093-F1
#
_entry.id   AF-A0A2U1M093-F1
#
_cell.length_a   1.000
_cell.length_b   1.000
_cell.length_c   1.000
_cell.angle_alpha   90.00
_cell.angle_beta   90.00
_cell.angle_gamma   90.00
#
_symmetry.space_group_name_H-M   'P 1'
#
loop_
_entity.id
_entity.type
_entity.pdbx_description
1 polymer ?
#
loop_
_entity_poly.entity_id
_entity_poly.type
_entity_poly.pdbx_seq_one_letter_code
_entity_poly.pdbx_strand_id
1 'polypeptide(L)'
;MRSSENEKAPYVARVETIEADAKGNVKVRVRWYYRPEESIGGRRQFHGIKELFLSDHYDTQSVHTIEDKCIVHTFKNYTKLEDVGLEDYFCRFEYKAATGGFTPDRVAVYVLHPSSLLII
;
A
#
# COMPACT_ATOMS: atom_id res chain seq x y z
N MET A 1 -0.32 -25.66 -17.78
CA MET A 1 0.21 -25.22 -16.46
C MET A 1 -0.16 -23.76 -16.29
N ARG A 2 -1.05 -23.43 -15.35
CA ARG A 2 -1.36 -22.03 -15.00
C ARG A 2 -0.11 -21.47 -14.34
N SER A 3 0.47 -20.42 -14.89
CA SER A 3 1.69 -19.78 -14.39
C SER A 3 1.48 -19.37 -12.92
N SER A 4 2.49 -19.66 -12.09
CA SER A 4 2.57 -19.33 -10.65
C SER A 4 2.56 -17.83 -10.34
N GLU A 5 2.41 -16.97 -11.35
CA GLU A 5 2.16 -15.53 -11.19
C GLU A 5 0.73 -15.23 -10.72
N ASN A 6 -0.19 -16.19 -10.88
CA ASN A 6 -1.62 -16.02 -10.60
C ASN A 6 -1.99 -16.08 -9.10
N GLU A 7 -1.01 -16.09 -8.20
CA GLU A 7 -1.21 -16.14 -6.73
C GLU A 7 -0.82 -14.83 -6.02
N LYS A 8 -0.23 -13.85 -6.73
CA LYS A 8 0.12 -12.57 -6.12
C LYS A 8 -1.06 -11.61 -6.17
N ALA A 9 -1.32 -10.95 -5.05
CA ALA A 9 -2.33 -9.90 -4.98
C ALA A 9 -2.01 -8.77 -5.98
N PRO A 10 -3.02 -8.13 -6.60
CA PRO A 10 -2.79 -7.03 -7.53
C PRO A 10 -1.92 -5.91 -6.94
N TYR A 11 -1.11 -5.29 -7.79
CA TYR A 11 -0.32 -4.12 -7.41
C TYR A 11 -1.24 -2.93 -7.15
N VAL A 12 -0.88 -2.09 -6.16
CA VAL A 12 -1.64 -0.88 -5.83
C VAL A 12 -0.81 0.33 -6.21
N ALA A 13 -1.42 1.29 -6.90
CA ALA A 13 -0.75 2.51 -7.30
C ALA A 13 -1.68 3.73 -7.15
N ARG A 14 -1.07 4.89 -6.91
CA ARG A 14 -1.75 6.18 -7.00
C ARG A 14 -1.59 6.72 -8.43
N VAL A 15 -2.69 7.06 -9.08
CA VAL A 15 -2.66 7.76 -10.36
C VAL A 15 -2.25 9.21 -10.13
N GLU A 16 -1.17 9.64 -10.78
CA GLU A 16 -0.66 11.02 -10.73
C GLU A 16 -1.21 11.85 -11.89
N THR A 17 -1.11 11.32 -13.12
CA THR A 17 -1.65 11.96 -14.32
C THR A 17 -2.21 10.91 -15.27
N ILE A 18 -3.18 11.32 -16.09
CA ILE A 18 -3.76 10.53 -17.17
C ILE A 18 -3.56 11.34 -18.46
N GLU A 19 -2.95 10.74 -19.46
CA GLU A 19 -2.59 11.39 -20.72
C GLU A 19 -3.08 10.55 -21.90
N ALA A 20 -3.66 11.21 -22.90
CA ALA A 20 -4.07 10.59 -24.14
C ALA A 20 -3.20 11.11 -25.29
N ASP A 21 -2.68 10.20 -26.12
CA ASP A 21 -1.98 10.59 -27.34
C ASP A 21 -2.95 10.91 -28.49
N ALA A 22 -2.43 11.51 -29.56
CA ALA A 22 -3.23 11.88 -30.74
C ALA A 22 -3.85 10.68 -31.48
N LYS A 23 -3.40 9.45 -31.18
CA LYS A 23 -3.94 8.20 -31.73
C LYS A 23 -5.00 7.58 -30.81
N GLY A 24 -5.33 8.23 -29.69
CA GLY A 24 -6.31 7.76 -28.71
C GLY A 24 -5.76 6.76 -27.69
N ASN A 25 -4.44 6.49 -27.66
CA ASN A 25 -3.87 5.64 -26.62
C ASN A 25 -3.79 6.42 -25.31
N VAL A 26 -4.38 5.86 -24.26
CA VAL A 26 -4.36 6.45 -22.93
C VAL A 26 -3.29 5.77 -22.07
N LYS A 27 -2.42 6.59 -21.49
CA LYS A 27 -1.40 6.19 -20.52
C LYS A 27 -1.67 6.87 -19.18
N VAL A 28 -1.24 6.21 -18.13
CA VAL A 28 -1.37 6.70 -16.75
C VAL A 28 0.02 6.76 -16.13
N ARG A 29 0.39 7.91 -15.59
CA ARG A 29 1.57 8.02 -14.73
C ARG A 29 1.14 7.66 -13.33
N VAL A 30 1.85 6.72 -12.72
CA VAL A 30 1.51 6.17 -11.42
C VAL A 30 2.65 6.29 -10.44
N ARG A 31 2.31 6.31 -9.15
CA ARG A 31 3.23 6.21 -8.01
C ARG A 31 2.89 4.94 -7.23
N TRP A 32 3.84 4.04 -7.11
CA TRP A 32 3.58 2.70 -6.57
C TRP A 32 3.42 2.71 -5.05
N TYR A 33 2.46 1.91 -4.56
CA TYR A 33 2.43 1.47 -3.18
C TYR A 33 3.08 0.10 -3.06
N TYR A 34 3.95 -0.06 -2.06
CA TYR A 34 4.59 -1.33 -1.74
C TYR A 34 3.88 -1.99 -0.58
N ARG A 35 3.70 -3.31 -0.65
CA ARG A 35 3.30 -4.13 0.49
C ARG A 35 4.50 -4.38 1.41
N PRO A 36 4.28 -4.64 2.71
CA PRO A 36 5.35 -4.97 3.65
C PRO A 36 6.34 -6.05 3.17
N GLU A 37 5.83 -7.12 2.58
CA GLU A 37 6.60 -8.23 2.00
C GLU A 37 7.47 -7.85 0.80
N GLU A 38 7.16 -6.74 0.12
CA GLU A 38 7.92 -6.24 -1.04
C GLU A 38 9.03 -5.27 -0.62
N SER A 39 9.03 -4.83 0.64
CA SER A 39 10.08 -3.96 1.17
C SER A 39 11.37 -4.73 1.45
N ILE A 40 12.52 -4.05 1.37
CA ILE A 40 13.84 -4.66 1.64
C ILE A 40 13.90 -5.29 3.05
N GLY A 41 13.23 -4.68 4.02
CA GLY A 41 13.18 -5.17 5.41
C GLY A 41 12.13 -6.26 5.66
N GLY A 42 11.31 -6.59 4.67
CA GLY A 42 10.21 -7.54 4.79
C GLY A 42 9.10 -7.12 5.76
N ARG A 43 8.10 -7.99 5.89
CA ARG A 43 6.97 -7.79 6.81
C ARG A 43 7.42 -7.95 8.27
N ARG A 44 6.98 -7.02 9.13
CA ARG A 44 7.23 -7.00 10.58
C ARG A 44 5.91 -7.18 11.34
N GLN A 45 5.99 -7.56 12.61
CA GLN A 45 4.82 -7.86 13.45
C GLN A 45 3.86 -6.67 13.62
N PHE A 46 4.36 -5.44 13.57
CA PHE A 46 3.53 -4.23 13.69
C PHE A 46 2.90 -3.80 12.36
N HIS A 47 3.21 -4.48 11.25
CA HIS A 47 2.61 -4.17 9.95
C HIS A 47 1.21 -4.77 9.85
N GLY A 48 0.22 -3.93 9.51
CA GLY A 48 -1.15 -4.37 9.28
C GLY A 48 -1.30 -5.22 8.02
N ILE A 49 -2.35 -6.04 7.97
CA ILE A 49 -2.66 -6.89 6.80
C ILE A 49 -2.97 -6.03 5.57
N LYS A 50 -3.67 -4.91 5.76
CA LYS A 50 -4.06 -3.94 4.72
C LYS A 50 -3.07 -2.76 4.60
N GLU A 51 -1.89 -2.88 5.19
CA GLU A 51 -0.89 -1.80 5.17
C GLU A 51 -0.16 -1.73 3.83
N LEU A 52 0.03 -0.51 3.35
CA LEU A 52 0.79 -0.16 2.16
C LEU A 52 1.76 0.99 2.47
N PHE A 53 2.84 1.08 1.70
CA PHE A 53 3.84 2.12 1.81
C PHE A 53 3.90 2.94 0.52
N LEU A 54 3.71 4.25 0.61
CA LEU A 54 3.80 5.12 -0.56
C LEU A 54 5.26 5.28 -0.98
N SER A 55 5.65 4.72 -2.12
CA SER A 55 7.06 4.72 -2.52
C SER A 55 7.47 5.98 -3.29
N ASP A 56 8.76 6.19 -3.51
CA ASP A 56 9.30 7.16 -4.49
C ASP A 56 9.43 6.58 -5.92
N HIS A 57 8.86 5.39 -6.17
CA HIS A 57 8.87 4.73 -7.46
C HIS A 57 7.69 5.18 -8.32
N TYR A 58 8.00 5.87 -9.41
CA TYR A 58 7.05 6.29 -10.43
C TYR A 58 7.22 5.48 -11.70
N ASP A 59 6.11 5.26 -12.41
CA ASP A 59 6.11 4.56 -13.68
C ASP A 59 4.98 5.06 -14.60
N THR A 60 5.00 4.65 -15.86
CA THR A 60 3.93 4.91 -16.84
C THR A 60 3.36 3.60 -17.35
N GLN A 61 2.07 3.40 -17.12
CA GLN A 61 1.35 2.19 -17.50
C GLN A 61 0.26 2.50 -18.53
N SER A 62 -0.23 1.47 -19.24
CA SER A 62 -1.43 1.63 -20.07
C SER A 62 -2.66 1.66 -19.16
N VAL A 63 -3.69 2.44 -19.50
CA VAL A 63 -4.94 2.43 -18.73
C VAL A 63 -5.59 1.04 -18.67
N HIS A 64 -5.32 0.19 -19.65
CA HIS A 64 -5.85 -1.18 -19.74
C HIS A 64 -5.30 -2.12 -18.67
N THR A 65 -4.24 -1.74 -17.94
CA THR A 65 -3.71 -2.54 -16.83
C THR A 65 -4.45 -2.26 -15.51
N ILE A 66 -5.37 -1.30 -15.48
CA ILE A 66 -6.16 -0.99 -14.27
C ILE A 66 -7.31 -2.00 -14.20
N GLU A 67 -7.30 -2.80 -13.13
CA GLU A 67 -8.33 -3.83 -12.89
C GLU A 67 -9.51 -3.28 -12.09
N ASP A 68 -9.24 -2.57 -10.98
CA ASP A 68 -10.26 -2.01 -10.11
C ASP A 68 -9.75 -0.76 -9.35
N LYS A 69 -10.67 -0.06 -8.70
CA LYS A 69 -10.39 1.09 -7.85
C LYS A 69 -10.44 0.67 -6.38
N CYS A 70 -9.36 0.99 -5.65
CA CYS A 70 -9.30 0.84 -4.20
C CYS A 70 -9.17 2.19 -3.47
N ILE A 71 -9.26 2.16 -2.13
CA ILE A 71 -9.10 3.34 -1.26
C ILE A 71 -7.90 3.12 -0.34
N VAL A 72 -6.93 4.03 -0.40
CA VAL A 72 -5.80 4.07 0.54
C VAL A 72 -6.02 5.19 1.53
N HIS A 73 -6.43 4.84 2.74
CA HIS A 73 -6.72 5.77 3.82
C HIS A 73 -5.44 6.25 4.51
N THR A 74 -5.51 7.43 5.13
CA THR A 74 -4.57 7.74 6.21
C THR A 74 -4.83 6.78 7.37
N PHE A 75 -3.80 6.42 8.15
CA PHE A 75 -3.98 5.53 9.29
C PHE A 75 -5.05 6.03 10.27
N LYS A 76 -5.10 7.35 10.53
CA LYS A 76 -6.12 7.98 11.39
C LYS A 76 -7.56 7.75 10.90
N ASN A 77 -7.78 7.76 9.58
CA ASN A 77 -9.11 7.54 9.02
C ASN A 77 -9.44 6.05 8.96
N TYR A 78 -8.44 5.21 8.65
CA TYR A 78 -8.59 3.77 8.63
C TYR A 78 -9.03 3.21 9.99
N THR A 79 -8.44 3.69 11.10
CA THR A 79 -8.82 3.24 12.45
C THR A 79 -10.23 3.66 12.88
N LYS A 80 -10.94 4.47 12.08
CA LYS A 80 -12.30 4.93 12.34
C LYS A 80 -13.35 4.21 11.49
N LEU A 81 -12.94 3.34 10.57
CA LEU A 81 -13.88 2.54 9.79
C LEU A 81 -14.61 1.58 10.74
N GLU A 82 -15.94 1.52 10.62
CA GLU A 82 -16.75 0.54 11.35
C GLU A 82 -16.46 -0.87 10.83
N ASP A 83 -16.42 -1.01 9.51
CA ASP A 83 -16.05 -2.24 8.80
C ASP A 83 -14.96 -1.96 7.76
N VAL A 84 -13.98 -2.84 7.68
CA VAL A 84 -12.90 -2.78 6.68
C VAL A 84 -13.29 -3.61 5.47
N GLY A 85 -13.50 -2.96 4.33
CA GLY A 85 -13.80 -3.63 3.06
C GLY A 85 -12.59 -4.32 2.43
N LEU A 86 -12.84 -5.05 1.34
CA LEU A 86 -11.79 -5.69 0.55
C LEU A 86 -10.87 -4.66 -0.11
N GLU A 87 -11.45 -3.54 -0.54
CA GLU A 87 -10.79 -2.43 -1.24
C GLU A 87 -10.19 -1.36 -0.30
N ASP A 88 -10.31 -1.55 1.01
CA ASP A 88 -9.78 -0.62 2.00
C ASP A 88 -8.35 -0.99 2.42
N TYR A 89 -7.44 -0.06 2.15
CA TYR A 89 -6.03 -0.11 2.56
C TYR A 89 -5.69 1.11 3.41
N PHE A 90 -4.53 1.08 4.06
CA PHE A 90 -4.03 2.27 4.73
C PHE A 90 -2.53 2.46 4.52
N CYS A 91 -2.12 3.73 4.59
CA CYS A 91 -0.73 4.13 4.50
C CYS A 91 -0.40 5.10 5.64
N ARG A 92 0.72 4.84 6.33
CA ARG A 92 1.31 5.73 7.34
C ARG A 92 2.79 6.02 7.12
N PHE A 93 3.38 5.42 6.09
CA PHE A 93 4.78 5.59 5.76
C PHE A 93 4.99 5.91 4.29
N GLU A 94 5.93 6.80 4.03
CA GLU A 94 6.62 6.83 2.74
C GLU A 94 7.82 5.88 2.75
N TYR A 95 8.11 5.30 1.59
CA TYR A 95 9.16 4.30 1.40
C TYR A 95 10.10 4.71 0.27
N LYS A 96 11.42 4.63 0.50
CA LYS A 96 12.44 4.86 -0.52
C LYS A 96 12.82 3.53 -1.15
N ALA A 97 12.34 3.25 -2.35
CA ALA A 97 12.46 1.94 -2.99
C ALA A 97 13.91 1.50 -3.19
N ALA A 98 14.82 2.45 -3.47
CA ALA A 98 16.23 2.16 -3.69
C ALA A 98 17.02 1.88 -2.40
N THR A 99 16.65 2.49 -1.27
CA THR A 99 17.45 2.42 -0.03
C THR A 99 16.77 1.64 1.09
N GLY A 100 15.47 1.35 0.98
CA GLY A 100 14.69 0.74 2.04
C GLY A 100 14.32 1.69 3.18
N GLY A 101 14.61 2.99 3.04
CA GLY A 101 14.33 4.00 4.06
C GLY A 101 12.83 4.28 4.21
N PHE A 102 12.39 4.59 5.43
CA PHE A 102 11.01 4.94 5.75
C PHE A 102 10.89 6.35 6.33
N THR A 103 9.80 7.03 6.00
CA THR A 103 9.44 8.33 6.59
C THR A 103 8.00 8.27 7.11
N PRO A 104 7.71 8.71 8.35
CA PRO A 104 8.67 9.16 9.35
C PRO A 104 9.55 8.01 9.88
N ASP A 105 10.77 8.35 10.31
CA ASP A 105 11.71 7.42 10.96
C ASP A 105 11.33 7.09 12.41
N ARG A 106 10.36 7.83 12.98
CA ARG A 106 9.83 7.66 14.34
C ARG A 106 8.32 7.47 14.31
N VAL A 107 7.84 6.45 15.03
CA VAL A 107 6.41 6.18 15.22
C VAL A 107 6.15 5.92 16.70
N ALA A 108 4.99 6.37 17.19
CA ALA A 108 4.55 6.07 18.55
C ALA A 108 4.38 4.56 18.74
N VAL A 109 5.05 4.01 19.77
CA VAL A 109 4.93 2.61 20.16
C VAL A 109 4.07 2.53 21.41
N TYR A 110 3.02 1.73 21.35
CA TYR A 110 2.20 1.39 22.52
C TYR A 110 2.52 -0.04 22.91
N VAL A 111 3.19 -0.23 24.05
CA VAL A 111 3.38 -1.55 24.65
C VAL A 111 2.25 -1.77 25.65
N LEU A 112 1.45 -2.82 25.47
CA LEU A 112 0.56 -3.26 26.52
C LEU A 112 1.43 -3.80 27.66
N HIS A 113 1.44 -3.08 28.79
CA HIS A 113 2.10 -3.57 29.99
C HIS A 113 1.41 -4.90 30.38
N PRO A 114 2.16 -5.98 30.68
CA PRO A 114 1.62 -7.32 30.90
C PRO A 114 0.67 -7.48 32.11
N SER A 115 0.37 -6.40 32.83
CA SER A 115 -0.47 -6.44 34.04
C SER A 115 -1.98 -6.28 33.77
N SER A 116 -2.42 -6.17 32.52
CA SER A 116 -3.84 -5.94 32.16
C SER A 116 -4.51 -7.17 31.56
N LEU A 117 -4.25 -8.36 32.10
CA LEU A 117 -5.10 -9.53 31.90
C LEU A 117 -6.12 -9.58 33.04
N LEU A 118 -7.26 -8.90 32.87
CA LEU A 118 -8.46 -9.24 33.64
C LEU A 118 -9.07 -10.45 32.94
N ILE A 119 -8.78 -11.64 33.46
CA ILE A 119 -9.59 -12.83 33.17
C ILE A 119 -10.94 -12.57 33.85
N ILE A 120 -12.00 -12.42 33.06
CA ILE A 120 -13.37 -12.68 33.52
C ILE A 120 -13.66 -14.17 33.40
#